data_AF-A0A432T7P2-F1
#
_entry.id   AF-A0A432T7P2-F1
#
_cell.length_a   1.000
_cell.length_b   1.000
_cell.length_c   1.000
_cell.angle_alpha   90.00
_cell.angle_beta   90.00
_cell.angle_gamma   90.00
#
_symmetry.space_group_name_H-M   'P 1'
#
loop_
_entity.id
_entity.type
_entity.pdbx_description
1 polymer ?
#
loop_
_entity_poly.entity_id
_entity_poly.type
_entity_poly.pdbx_seq_one_letter_code
_entity_poly.pdbx_strand_id
1 'polypeptide(L)' 'MMYKTVKPTTFTLPLTLIEELDNLSKSLGKKKTAIVAEALEMYMDMQDLKIAESRLDDETVDADVFFEALEA' A
#
# COMPACT_ATOMS: atom_id res chain seq x y z
N MET A 1 19.57 13.67 -13.51
CA MET A 1 18.56 12.70 -13.05
C MET A 1 18.93 12.25 -11.65
N MET A 2 18.07 12.52 -10.68
CA MET A 2 18.31 12.15 -9.29
C MET A 2 18.08 10.64 -9.17
N TYR A 3 19.16 9.85 -9.04
CA TYR A 3 19.04 8.45 -8.66
C TYR A 3 18.36 8.44 -7.29
N LYS A 4 17.08 8.06 -7.22
CA LYS A 4 16.39 7.88 -5.93
C LYS A 4 17.24 6.90 -5.11
N THR A 5 17.90 7.42 -4.09
CA THR A 5 18.83 6.63 -3.27
C THR A 5 18.02 5.60 -2.50
N VAL A 6 18.15 4.33 -2.88
CA VAL A 6 17.49 3.21 -2.18
C VAL A 6 18.14 3.09 -0.82
N LYS A 7 17.37 3.24 0.26
CA LYS A 7 17.86 3.03 1.62
C LYS A 7 17.61 1.57 2.02
N PRO A 8 18.62 0.83 2.49
CA PRO A 8 18.40 -0.51 3.02
C PRO A 8 17.54 -0.43 4.30
N THR A 9 16.56 -1.31 4.40
CA THR A 9 15.68 -1.41 5.56
C THR A 9 15.68 -2.85 6.06
N THR A 10 15.80 -3.01 7.37
CA THR A 10 15.83 -4.32 8.04
C THR A 10 14.67 -4.37 9.01
N PHE A 11 13.95 -5.49 9.04
CA PHE A 11 12.83 -5.73 9.95
C PHE A 11 12.79 -7.21 10.31
N THR A 12 12.16 -7.51 11.44
CA THR A 12 12.04 -8.88 11.95
C THR A 12 10.77 -9.53 11.39
N LEU A 13 10.88 -10.78 10.97
CA LEU A 13 9.77 -11.61 10.52
C LEU A 13 9.73 -12.93 11.30
N PRO A 14 8.55 -13.55 11.46
CA PRO A 14 8.45 -14.92 11.93
C PRO A 14 9.25 -15.88 11.04
N LEU A 15 9.88 -16.90 11.65
CA LEU A 15 10.69 -17.88 10.93
C LEU A 15 9.90 -18.60 9.82
N THR A 16 8.66 -18.97 10.10
CA THR A 16 7.76 -19.62 9.13
C THR A 16 7.59 -18.77 7.86
N LEU A 17 7.43 -17.46 8.02
CA LEU A 17 7.27 -16.54 6.89
C LEU A 17 8.58 -16.37 6.09
N ILE A 18 9.73 -16.44 6.77
CA ILE A 18 11.04 -16.40 6.10
C ILE A 18 11.25 -17.65 5.25
N GLU A 19 10.84 -18.82 5.74
CA GLU A 19 10.89 -20.09 5.01
C GLU A 19 9.97 -20.09 3.79
N GLU A 20 8.73 -19.62 3.95
CA GLU A 20 7.79 -19.46 2.84
C GLU A 20 8.33 -18.49 1.78
N LEU A 21 8.89 -17.35 2.20
CA LEU A 21 9.50 -16.38 1.30
C LEU A 21 10.72 -16.97 0.56
N ASP A 22 11.50 -17.84 1.22
CA ASP A 22 12.62 -18.55 0.59
C ASP A 22 12.13 -19.53 -0.49
N ASN A 23 11.11 -20.31 -0.18
CA ASN A 23 10.50 -21.25 -1.12
C ASN A 23 9.88 -20.52 -2.32
N LEU A 24 9.17 -19.42 -2.07
CA LEU A 24 8.58 -18.59 -3.11
C LEU A 24 9.66 -17.94 -3.99
N SER A 25 10.73 -17.43 -3.38
CA SER A 25 11.88 -16.86 -4.07
C SER A 25 12.52 -17.86 -5.03
N LYS A 26 12.71 -19.11 -4.59
CA LYS A 26 13.23 -20.20 -5.42
C LYS A 26 12.27 -20.58 -6.55
N SER A 27 10.98 -20.71 -6.25
CA SER A 27 9.94 -21.10 -7.21
C SER A 27 9.80 -20.07 -8.35
N LEU A 28 9.83 -18.78 -8.00
CA LEU A 28 9.66 -17.69 -8.97
C LEU A 28 10.98 -17.25 -9.64
N GLY A 29 12.14 -17.76 -9.16
CA GLY A 29 13.45 -17.26 -9.60
C GLY A 29 13.68 -15.77 -9.30
N LYS A 30 12.91 -15.19 -8.36
CA LYS A 30 12.97 -13.78 -7.96
C LYS A 30 13.71 -13.60 -6.64
N LYS A 31 14.42 -12.48 -6.47
CA LYS A 31 15.04 -12.13 -5.18
C LYS A 31 13.96 -11.86 -4.12
N LYS A 32 14.20 -12.31 -2.88
CA LYS A 32 13.32 -12.02 -1.72
C LYS A 32 12.96 -10.55 -1.58
N THR A 33 13.95 -9.66 -1.76
CA THR A 33 13.75 -8.21 -1.68
C THR A 33 12.79 -7.67 -2.74
N ALA A 34 12.79 -8.25 -3.95
CA ALA A 34 11.86 -7.87 -5.01
C ALA A 34 10.43 -8.32 -4.67
N ILE A 35 10.28 -9.55 -4.16
CA ILE A 35 8.99 -10.08 -3.71
C ILE A 35 8.42 -9.21 -2.58
N VAL A 36 9.24 -8.87 -1.59
CA VAL A 36 8.83 -8.01 -0.47
C VAL A 36 8.43 -6.61 -0.96
N ALA A 37 9.18 -6.03 -1.91
CA ALA A 37 8.85 -4.73 -2.48
C ALA A 37 7.50 -4.78 -3.22
N GLU A 38 7.31 -5.76 -4.12
CA GLU A 38 6.06 -5.96 -4.85
C GLU A 38 4.87 -6.14 -3.89
N ALA A 39 5.04 -6.96 -2.84
CA ALA A 39 3.99 -7.19 -1.85
C ALA A 39 3.65 -5.93 -1.04
N LEU A 40 4.65 -5.12 -0.68
CA LEU A 40 4.44 -3.86 0.02
C LEU A 40 3.74 -2.83 -0.87
N GLU A 41 4.13 -2.71 -2.14
CA GLU A 41 3.46 -1.83 -3.11
C GLU A 41 1.97 -2.20 -3.23
N MET A 42 1.68 -3.48 -3.47
CA MET A 42 0.31 -3.98 -3.55
C MET A 42 -0.50 -3.73 -2.26
N TYR A 43 0.13 -3.91 -1.10
CA TYR A 43 -0.53 -3.66 0.17
C TYR A 43 -0.86 -2.18 0.35
N MET A 44 0.07 -1.27 0.01
CA MET A 44 -0.16 0.18 0.12
C MET A 44 -1.25 0.64 -0.85
N ASP A 45 -1.23 0.20 -2.10
CA ASP A 45 -2.27 0.53 -3.09
C ASP A 45 -3.67 0.09 -2.59
N MET A 46 -3.77 -1.10 -1.99
CA MET A 46 -5.01 -1.57 -1.39
C MET A 46 -5.46 -0.69 -0.22
N GLN A 47 -4.53 -0.22 0.63
CA GLN A 47 -4.90 0.66 1.75
C GLN A 47 -5.34 2.04 1.27
N ASP A 48 -4.71 2.58 0.23
CA ASP A 48 -5.11 3.86 -0.38
C ASP A 48 -6.54 3.78 -0.92
N LEU A 49 -6.91 2.67 -1.56
CA LEU A 49 -8.29 2.42 -2.01
C LEU A 49 -9.27 2.40 -0.83
N LYS A 50 -8.96 1.67 0.25
CA LYS A 50 -9.82 1.61 1.45
C LYS A 50 -10.00 2.98 2.11
N ILE A 51 -8.93 3.78 2.16
CA ILE A 51 -9.00 5.14 2.69
C ILE A 51 -9.87 6.01 1.78
N ALA A 52 -9.74 5.88 0.46
CA ALA A 52 -10.60 6.59 -0.48
C ALA A 52 -12.08 6.20 -0.33
N GLU A 53 -12.39 4.91 -0.20
CA GLU A 53 -13.74 4.42 0.10
C GLU A 53 -14.29 5.02 1.39
N SER A 54 -13.50 5.03 2.48
CA SER A 54 -13.95 5.63 3.74
C SER A 54 -14.26 7.12 3.64
N ARG A 55 -13.55 7.86 2.76
CA ARG A 55 -13.81 9.28 2.52
C ARG A 55 -15.10 9.50 1.74
N LEU A 56 -15.41 8.59 0.81
CA LEU A 56 -16.68 8.64 0.07
C LEU A 56 -17.87 8.34 0.98
N ASP A 57 -17.72 7.44 1.95
CA ASP A 57 -18.79 7.10 2.90
C ASP A 57 -19.04 8.21 3.95
N ASP A 58 -18.02 9.00 4.30
CA ASP A 58 -18.14 10.11 5.27
C ASP A 58 -18.83 11.35 4.66
N GLU A 59 -18.79 11.52 3.33
CA GLU A 59 -19.43 12.62 2.61
C GLU A 59 -20.83 12.23 2.07
N THR A 60 -21.75 11.91 2.98
CA THR A 60 -23.18 12.19 2.70
C THR A 60 -23.51 13.61 3.14
N VAL A 61 -22.79 14.60 2.57
CA VAL A 61 -23.25 15.98 2.63
C VAL A 61 -24.40 16.07 1.65
N ASP A 62 -25.60 16.35 2.16
CA ASP A 62 -26.74 16.59 1.30
C ASP A 62 -26.38 17.69 0.29
N ALA A 63 -26.68 17.44 -0.99
CA ALA A 63 -26.27 18.33 -2.07
C ALA A 63 -26.75 19.77 -1.83
N ASP A 64 -27.92 19.93 -1.20
CA ASP A 64 -28.49 21.23 -0.90
C ASP A 64 -27.62 22.00 0.12
N VAL A 65 -27.06 21.30 1.12
CA VAL A 65 -26.15 21.88 2.13
C VAL A 65 -24.81 22.28 1.51
N PHE A 66 -24.32 21.52 0.53
CA PHE A 66 -23.08 21.86 -0.17
C PHE A 66 -23.23 23.13 -1.03
N PHE A 67 -24.35 23.28 -1.75
CA PHE A 67 -24.59 24.45 -2.59
C PHE A 67 -24.88 25.72 -1.76
N GLU A 68 -25.59 25.61 -0.63
CA GLU A 68 -25.80 26.74 0.30
C GLU A 68 -24.48 27.31 0.83
N ALA A 69 -23.49 26.45 1.14
CA ALA A 69 -22.19 26.88 1.65
C ALA A 69 -21.28 27.56 0.59
N LEU A 70 -21.56 27.34 -0.71
CA LEU A 70 -20.79 27.89 -1.83
C LEU A 70 -21.29 29.27 -2.28
N GLU A 71 -22.56 29.59 -1.98
CA GLU A 71 -23.19 30.88 -2.29
C GLU A 71 -23.05 31.91 -1.14
N ALA A 72 -22.45 31.54 -0.01
CA ALA A 72 -22.17 32.40 1.15
C ALA A 72 -20.79 33.08 1.09
#